data_AF-A0A9D7NFL5-F1
#
_entry.id   AF-A0A9D7NFL5-F1
#
_cell.length_a   1.000
_cell.length_b   1.000
_cell.length_c   1.000
_cell.angle_alpha   90.00
_cell.angle_beta   90.00
_cell.angle_gamma   90.00
#
_symmetry.space_group_name_H-M   'P 1'
#
loop_
_entity.id
_entity.type
_entity.pdbx_description
1 polymer ?
#
loop_
_entity_poly.entity_id
_entity_poly.type
_entity_poly.pdbx_seq_one_letter_code
_entity_poly.pdbx_strand_id
1 'polypeptide(L)'
;MVFVDKDAPLNDALFSNQKNKLDKTNLRGMEVSVNIEIDKKATLNLIIDEGNGDFLRLQGEAVLNGGVDKSGKITLTGSYELEEGAYEMSFNVIRRRFDIQKGSKITWVGEPTNALVDITAVYLANTSAVELVQDQISAAKTDLRYHQKLPFAVYLNMDGSLMQPILTFDIVLPEESTVRIDNQIAGQVEMRLNQLKAEPSELNKQVFALLLLNRFISENPFESAGGILNAGTLARQSVSKMLTEQLNNLASGLIEGVDLNFDIVSSEDYTSGSLQNKTDLNVGLSKRLLNDRLNVSIGTNFELEGARQSNETGAGGSSISPNLNIEYFLSQDGKYLLRAYRRNEYEGVIDGYVVETGIGFVLSVDYDQFKEIFERRKIRRKATKERKEMDKYNVPPEKPANPPMKQKEDLDPAFIDTSRKREDEE
;
A
#
# COMPACT_ATOMS: atom_id res chain seq x y z
N MET A 1 24.42 19.33 -30.10
CA MET A 1 23.23 18.54 -30.46
C MET A 1 23.13 17.41 -29.46
N VAL A 2 22.09 17.39 -28.63
CA VAL A 2 21.80 16.26 -27.75
C VAL A 2 20.86 15.35 -28.54
N PHE A 3 21.31 14.13 -28.81
CA PHE A 3 20.45 13.12 -29.43
C PHE A 3 19.48 12.62 -28.37
N VAL A 4 18.19 12.77 -28.64
CA VAL A 4 17.13 12.17 -27.84
C VAL A 4 16.56 11.04 -28.68
N ASP A 5 16.84 9.82 -28.26
CA ASP A 5 16.21 8.61 -28.79
C ASP A 5 14.75 8.59 -28.34
N LYS A 6 13.82 8.53 -29.31
CA LYS A 6 12.37 8.57 -29.06
C LYS A 6 11.75 7.18 -28.90
N ASP A 7 12.54 6.13 -29.12
CA ASP A 7 12.09 4.73 -29.05
C ASP A 7 12.56 4.05 -27.74
N ALA A 8 13.30 4.76 -26.89
CA ALA A 8 13.65 4.29 -25.55
C ALA A 8 12.44 4.37 -24.61
N PRO A 9 12.07 3.28 -23.89
CA PRO A 9 10.97 3.32 -22.93
C PRO A 9 11.23 4.39 -21.85
N LEU A 10 10.24 5.26 -21.63
CA LEU A 10 10.27 6.41 -20.72
C LEU A 10 10.61 6.09 -19.26
N ASN A 11 10.67 4.80 -18.89
CA ASN A 11 10.91 4.37 -17.52
C ASN A 11 12.38 4.51 -17.08
N ASP A 12 13.37 4.53 -17.99
CA ASP A 12 14.79 4.56 -17.58
C ASP A 12 15.29 5.99 -17.25
N ALA A 13 14.66 7.01 -17.85
CA ALA A 13 15.04 8.41 -17.66
C ALA A 13 14.56 8.99 -16.32
N LEU A 14 13.44 8.53 -15.78
CA LEU A 14 12.87 9.09 -14.55
C LEU A 14 13.67 8.67 -13.30
N PHE A 15 14.16 7.43 -13.25
CA PHE A 15 14.99 6.93 -12.15
C PHE A 15 16.47 7.37 -12.27
N SER A 16 17.02 7.47 -13.48
CA SER A 16 18.38 7.99 -13.69
C SER A 16 18.49 9.49 -13.39
N ASN A 17 17.43 10.27 -13.61
CA ASN A 17 17.39 11.69 -13.26
C ASN A 17 17.34 11.95 -11.75
N GLN A 18 16.76 11.05 -10.95
CA GLN A 18 16.74 11.19 -9.50
C GLN A 18 18.10 10.86 -8.86
N LYS A 19 18.79 9.80 -9.30
CA LYS A 19 20.18 9.52 -8.86
C LYS A 19 21.11 10.71 -9.13
N ASN A 20 21.03 11.28 -10.34
CA ASN A 20 21.83 12.45 -10.72
C ASN A 20 21.59 13.70 -9.87
N LYS A 21 20.44 13.83 -9.18
CA LYS A 21 20.15 14.96 -8.27
C LYS A 21 20.78 14.79 -6.88
N LEU A 22 21.05 13.57 -6.45
CA LEU A 22 21.62 13.31 -5.12
C LEU A 22 23.15 13.49 -5.11
N ASP A 23 23.80 13.22 -6.24
CA ASP A 23 25.27 13.35 -6.38
C ASP A 23 25.72 14.70 -6.96
N LYS A 24 24.78 15.60 -7.29
CA LYS A 24 25.08 16.91 -7.87
C LYS A 24 24.30 18.03 -7.20
N THR A 25 24.99 19.13 -6.93
CA THR A 25 24.41 20.38 -6.44
C THR A 25 24.28 21.42 -7.55
N ASN A 26 23.39 22.40 -7.33
CA ASN A 26 23.26 23.57 -8.19
C ASN A 26 24.41 24.58 -7.99
N LEU A 27 25.22 24.41 -6.95
CA LEU A 27 26.45 25.18 -6.74
C LEU A 27 27.47 24.78 -7.82
N ARG A 28 27.71 25.66 -8.79
CA ARG A 28 28.65 25.45 -9.91
C ARG A 28 29.70 26.56 -9.97
N GLY A 29 30.84 26.25 -10.57
CA GLY A 29 31.96 27.21 -10.73
C GLY A 29 32.78 27.42 -9.46
N MET A 30 32.44 26.74 -8.36
CA MET A 30 33.16 26.77 -7.09
C MET A 30 33.75 25.41 -6.79
N GLU A 31 34.88 25.41 -6.08
CA GLU A 31 35.46 24.20 -5.49
C GLU A 31 35.37 24.35 -3.98
N VAL A 32 34.68 23.41 -3.33
CA VAL A 32 34.39 23.43 -1.90
C VAL A 32 34.96 22.18 -1.27
N SER A 33 35.59 22.32 -0.11
CA SER A 33 36.06 21.21 0.71
C SER A 33 35.69 21.48 2.16
N VAL A 34 35.07 20.49 2.81
CA VAL A 34 34.57 20.59 4.18
C VAL A 34 34.96 19.33 4.94
N ASN A 35 35.58 19.53 6.09
CA ASN A 35 35.77 18.48 7.08
C ASN A 35 34.55 18.49 8.01
N ILE A 36 33.87 17.35 8.11
CA ILE A 36 32.65 17.18 8.89
C ILE A 36 32.96 16.16 9.97
N GLU A 37 32.77 16.56 11.22
CA GLU A 37 32.92 15.72 12.39
C GLU A 37 31.57 15.66 13.12
N ILE A 38 31.09 14.45 13.41
CA ILE A 38 29.86 14.20 14.15
C ILE A 38 30.24 13.60 15.49
N ASP A 39 29.90 14.28 16.58
CA ASP A 39 30.15 13.83 17.95
C ASP A 39 29.24 12.64 18.32
N LYS A 40 29.75 11.72 19.15
CA LYS A 40 29.03 10.54 19.65
C LYS A 40 27.67 10.82 20.30
N LYS A 41 27.45 12.05 20.80
CA LYS A 41 26.19 12.47 21.43
C LYS A 41 25.21 13.09 20.44
N ALA A 42 25.63 13.37 19.21
CA ALA A 42 24.76 13.88 18.18
C ALA A 42 23.75 12.79 17.77
N THR A 43 22.46 13.14 17.83
CA THR A 43 21.37 12.30 17.35
C THR A 43 20.90 12.81 16.00
N LEU A 44 20.98 11.96 14.97
CA LEU A 44 20.38 12.19 13.67
C LEU A 44 19.02 11.49 13.62
N ASN A 45 17.96 12.24 13.30
CA ASN A 45 16.64 11.68 13.02
C ASN A 45 16.33 11.87 11.54
N LEU A 46 15.99 10.78 10.86
CA LEU A 46 15.63 10.76 9.45
C LEU A 46 14.24 10.15 9.31
N ILE A 47 13.32 10.90 8.69
CA ILE A 47 12.02 10.37 8.30
C ILE A 47 12.22 9.69 6.94
N ILE A 48 11.95 8.40 6.86
CA ILE A 48 12.16 7.60 5.65
C ILE A 48 10.91 7.67 4.78
N ASP A 49 9.74 7.51 5.39
CA ASP A 49 8.45 7.59 4.72
C ASP A 49 7.44 8.31 5.62
N GLU A 50 7.10 9.54 5.24
CA GLU A 50 6.12 10.37 5.95
C GLU A 50 4.70 9.78 5.93
N GLY A 51 4.36 9.00 4.89
CA GLY A 51 3.04 8.39 4.73
C GLY A 51 2.83 7.17 5.63
N ASN A 52 3.88 6.35 5.78
CA ASN A 52 3.86 5.16 6.62
C ASN A 52 4.31 5.44 8.06
N GLY A 53 5.00 6.55 8.31
CA GLY A 53 5.51 6.92 9.63
C GLY A 53 6.81 6.20 9.99
N ASP A 54 7.57 5.75 8.98
CA ASP A 54 8.87 5.11 9.16
C ASP A 54 9.92 6.16 9.52
N PHE A 55 10.62 5.95 10.63
CA PHE A 55 11.70 6.85 11.03
C PHE A 55 12.92 6.08 11.54
N LEU A 56 14.07 6.68 11.29
CA LEU A 56 15.39 6.19 11.63
C LEU A 56 16.04 7.18 12.59
N ARG A 57 16.47 6.68 13.74
CA ARG A 57 17.27 7.43 14.71
C ARG A 57 18.67 6.84 14.78
N LEU A 58 19.68 7.64 14.52
CA LEU A 58 21.09 7.24 14.56
C LEU A 58 21.85 8.10 15.56
N GLN A 59 22.77 7.47 16.27
CA GLN A 59 23.72 8.13 17.16
C GLN A 59 25.08 7.44 17.03
N GLY A 60 26.13 8.24 16.88
CA GLY A 60 27.48 7.69 16.67
C GLY A 60 28.50 8.76 16.32
N GLU A 61 29.68 8.32 15.93
CA GLU A 61 30.80 9.19 15.56
C GLU A 61 31.06 9.13 14.05
N ALA A 62 31.20 10.28 13.40
CA ALA A 62 31.58 10.32 12.00
C ALA A 62 32.73 11.28 11.76
N VAL A 63 33.65 10.86 10.89
CA VAL A 63 34.67 11.74 10.32
C VAL A 63 34.54 11.63 8.80
N LEU A 64 34.06 12.71 8.18
CA LEU A 64 33.74 12.77 6.77
C LEU A 64 34.45 13.96 6.12
N ASN A 65 34.95 13.75 4.91
CA ASN A 65 35.45 14.81 4.04
C ASN A 65 34.46 14.96 2.88
N GLY A 66 33.71 16.06 2.91
CA GLY A 66 32.78 16.45 1.87
C GLY A 66 33.44 17.41 0.88
N GLY A 67 33.10 17.30 -0.39
CA GLY A 67 33.60 18.17 -1.45
C GLY A 67 32.56 18.47 -2.50
N VAL A 68 32.73 19.60 -3.19
CA VAL A 68 31.98 19.95 -4.40
C VAL A 68 32.97 20.45 -5.43
N ASP A 69 32.96 19.85 -6.63
CA ASP A 69 33.78 20.33 -7.75
C ASP A 69 33.09 21.44 -8.55
N LYS A 70 33.83 22.06 -9.49
CA LYS A 70 33.31 23.15 -10.33
C LYS A 70 32.11 22.75 -11.22
N SER A 71 31.92 21.46 -11.47
CA SER A 71 30.77 20.93 -12.21
C SER A 71 29.52 20.82 -11.33
N GLY A 72 29.68 20.96 -10.02
CA GLY A 72 28.66 20.73 -9.00
C GLY A 72 28.60 19.26 -8.54
N LYS A 73 29.56 18.41 -8.92
CA LYS A 73 29.62 17.03 -8.44
C LYS A 73 29.99 17.02 -6.96
N ILE A 74 29.22 16.31 -6.16
CA ILE A 74 29.45 16.13 -4.74
C ILE A 74 30.35 14.92 -4.54
N THR A 75 31.32 15.04 -3.65
CA THR A 75 32.10 13.92 -3.13
C THR A 75 31.98 13.85 -1.61
N LEU A 76 31.96 12.64 -1.08
CA LEU A 76 31.93 12.33 0.34
C LEU A 76 32.82 11.12 0.56
N THR A 77 33.78 11.25 1.47
CA THR A 77 34.65 10.13 1.87
C THR A 77 34.78 10.08 3.37
N GLY A 78 34.87 8.89 3.94
CA GLY A 78 34.99 8.69 5.38
C GLY A 78 33.96 7.70 5.88
N SER A 79 33.78 7.67 7.20
CA SER A 79 32.85 6.72 7.82
C SER A 79 32.07 7.30 8.98
N TYR A 80 30.88 6.74 9.17
CA TYR A 80 30.01 6.95 10.32
C TYR A 80 29.89 5.62 11.06
N GLU A 81 30.44 5.55 12.26
CA GLU A 81 30.34 4.40 13.16
C GLU A 81 29.22 4.64 14.17
N LEU A 82 28.25 3.73 14.18
CA LEU A 82 27.04 3.83 14.98
C LEU A 82 27.29 3.21 16.36
N GLU A 83 26.95 3.97 17.39
CA GLU A 83 27.04 3.54 18.79
C GLU A 83 25.67 3.04 19.28
N GLU A 84 24.60 3.73 18.88
CA GLU A 84 23.21 3.37 19.19
C GLU A 84 22.29 3.87 18.07
N GLY A 85 21.17 3.20 17.85
CA GLY A 85 20.15 3.69 16.95
C GLY A 85 18.91 2.81 16.98
N ALA A 86 17.87 3.26 16.28
CA ALA A 86 16.67 2.48 16.10
C ALA A 86 16.06 2.78 14.74
N TYR A 87 15.60 1.73 14.07
CA TYR A 87 14.74 1.81 12.90
C TYR A 87 13.33 1.39 13.30
N GLU A 88 12.37 2.30 13.18
CA GLU A 88 10.96 2.01 13.42
C GLU A 88 10.25 1.77 12.07
N MET A 89 9.93 0.51 11.82
CA MET A 89 9.17 0.04 10.67
C MET A 89 7.68 0.04 10.98
N SER A 90 6.90 0.64 10.09
CA SER A 90 5.43 0.67 10.16
C SER A 90 4.85 -0.01 8.92
N PHE A 91 3.99 -1.02 9.15
CA PHE A 91 3.25 -1.70 8.10
C PHE A 91 1.77 -1.78 8.49
N ASN A 92 0.93 -0.96 7.86
CA ASN A 92 -0.48 -0.75 8.22
C ASN A 92 -0.64 -0.38 9.71
N VAL A 93 -1.09 -1.34 10.53
CA VAL A 93 -1.29 -1.19 11.99
C VAL A 93 -0.14 -1.77 12.81
N ILE A 94 0.81 -2.46 12.16
CA ILE A 94 1.93 -3.14 12.81
C ILE A 94 3.11 -2.17 12.90
N ARG A 95 3.73 -2.09 14.07
CA ARG A 95 4.95 -1.32 14.30
C ARG A 95 6.03 -2.23 14.87
N ARG A 96 7.22 -2.22 14.27
CA ARG A 96 8.39 -2.98 14.74
C ARG A 96 9.57 -2.04 14.87
N ARG A 97 10.23 -2.12 16.02
CA ARG A 97 11.44 -1.36 16.29
C ARG A 97 12.62 -2.29 16.27
N PHE A 98 13.57 -2.03 15.39
CA PHE A 98 14.86 -2.70 15.35
C PHE A 98 15.90 -1.79 16.00
N ASP A 99 16.53 -2.25 17.07
CA ASP A 99 17.60 -1.53 17.73
C ASP A 99 18.93 -1.82 17.02
N ILE A 100 19.57 -0.78 16.50
CA ILE A 100 20.83 -0.87 15.78
C ILE A 100 21.94 -1.16 16.79
N GLN A 101 22.73 -2.18 16.49
CA GLN A 101 23.80 -2.66 17.35
C GLN A 101 25.06 -1.82 17.15
N LYS A 102 25.76 -1.58 18.26
CA LYS A 102 27.07 -0.94 18.28
C LYS A 102 28.04 -1.67 17.36
N GLY A 103 28.82 -0.90 16.60
CA GLY A 103 29.78 -1.41 15.61
C GLY A 103 29.24 -1.42 14.18
N SER A 104 27.93 -1.18 14.00
CA SER A 104 27.35 -0.91 12.69
C SER A 104 27.99 0.33 12.07
N LYS A 105 28.24 0.32 10.75
CA LYS A 105 29.01 1.36 10.07
C LYS A 105 28.47 1.67 8.68
N ILE A 106 28.57 2.95 8.31
CA ILE A 106 28.36 3.42 6.94
C ILE A 106 29.66 4.05 6.46
N THR A 107 30.11 3.66 5.26
CA THR A 107 31.37 4.13 4.67
C THR A 107 31.11 4.73 3.29
N TRP A 108 31.54 5.98 3.07
CA TRP A 108 31.43 6.63 1.77
C TRP A 108 32.77 6.62 1.04
N VAL A 109 32.73 6.32 -0.25
CA VAL A 109 33.92 6.25 -1.13
C VAL A 109 33.64 6.99 -2.43
N GLY A 110 33.57 8.31 -2.38
CA GLY A 110 33.41 9.15 -3.56
C GLY A 110 32.03 9.76 -3.64
N GLU A 111 31.11 9.20 -4.43
CA GLU A 111 29.77 9.78 -4.57
C GLU A 111 28.91 9.51 -3.32
N PRO A 112 28.12 10.48 -2.82
CA PRO A 112 27.26 10.29 -1.65
C PRO A 112 26.29 9.11 -1.74
N THR A 113 25.77 8.81 -2.94
CA THR A 113 24.92 7.63 -3.15
C THR A 113 25.68 6.31 -3.19
N ASN A 114 27.00 6.35 -3.42
CA ASN A 114 27.87 5.18 -3.43
C ASN A 114 28.47 4.93 -2.04
N ALA A 115 27.59 4.71 -1.07
CA ALA A 115 27.97 4.31 0.28
C ALA A 115 27.91 2.80 0.44
N LEU A 116 28.78 2.26 1.28
CA LEU A 116 28.76 0.89 1.75
C LEU A 116 28.16 0.87 3.16
N VAL A 117 27.24 -0.06 3.39
CA VAL A 117 26.60 -0.31 4.69
C VAL A 117 27.03 -1.66 5.23
N ASP A 118 27.23 -1.70 6.53
CA ASP A 118 27.40 -2.88 7.36
C ASP A 118 26.65 -2.58 8.65
N ILE A 119 25.36 -2.89 8.68
CA ILE A 119 24.46 -2.53 9.78
C ILE A 119 23.83 -3.79 10.33
N THR A 120 24.01 -4.01 11.63
CA THR A 120 23.31 -5.06 12.37
C THR A 120 22.25 -4.43 13.25
N ALA A 121 21.02 -4.90 13.15
CA ALA A 121 19.91 -4.43 13.98
C ALA A 121 19.12 -5.61 14.56
N VAL A 122 18.52 -5.43 15.74
CA VAL A 122 17.87 -6.51 16.49
C VAL A 122 16.45 -6.12 16.86
N TYR A 123 15.49 -7.00 16.57
CA TYR A 123 14.11 -6.94 17.08
C TYR A 123 13.88 -8.06 18.09
N LEU A 124 13.38 -7.74 19.28
CA LEU A 124 13.09 -8.73 20.32
C LEU A 124 11.63 -9.21 20.24
N ALA A 125 11.42 -10.44 19.77
CA ALA A 125 10.11 -11.08 19.65
C ALA A 125 9.79 -11.93 20.88
N ASN A 126 8.82 -11.49 21.69
CA ASN A 126 8.36 -12.25 22.86
C ASN A 126 7.25 -13.24 22.46
N THR A 127 7.63 -14.49 22.16
CA THR A 127 6.69 -15.53 21.71
C THR A 127 7.01 -16.92 22.28
N SER A 128 6.05 -17.83 22.17
CA SER A 128 6.20 -19.25 22.47
C SER A 128 7.06 -19.95 21.40
N ALA A 129 7.83 -20.96 21.82
CA ALA A 129 8.62 -21.80 20.92
C ALA A 129 7.84 -22.99 20.35
N VAL A 130 6.59 -23.21 20.80
CA VAL A 130 5.82 -24.41 20.44
C VAL A 130 5.71 -24.61 18.93
N GLU A 131 5.34 -23.56 18.18
CA GLU A 131 5.16 -23.62 16.72
C GLU A 131 6.49 -23.84 15.97
N LEU A 132 7.62 -23.46 16.58
CA LEU A 132 8.95 -23.64 16.01
C LEU A 132 9.42 -25.10 16.05
N VAL A 133 9.14 -25.83 17.15
CA VAL A 133 9.66 -27.18 17.41
C VAL A 133 8.63 -28.30 17.28
N GLN A 134 7.33 -27.97 17.16
CA GLN A 134 6.24 -28.96 17.20
C GLN A 134 6.32 -30.04 16.12
N ASP A 135 6.91 -29.74 14.97
CA ASP A 135 7.04 -30.69 13.86
C ASP A 135 8.12 -31.74 14.14
N GLN A 136 9.08 -31.43 15.02
CA GLN A 136 10.16 -32.33 15.42
C GLN A 136 9.85 -33.08 16.71
N ILE A 137 8.99 -32.52 17.55
CA ILE A 137 8.71 -33.02 18.89
C ILE A 137 7.20 -33.09 19.09
N SER A 138 6.61 -34.27 18.90
CA SER A 138 5.16 -34.47 19.10
C SER A 138 4.70 -34.11 20.52
N ALA A 139 5.60 -34.24 21.52
CA ALA A 139 5.34 -33.85 22.90
C ALA A 139 5.29 -32.33 23.13
N ALA A 140 5.86 -31.50 22.24
CA ALA A 140 5.89 -30.05 22.40
C ALA A 140 4.49 -29.43 22.38
N LYS A 141 3.54 -30.03 21.65
CA LYS A 141 2.13 -29.58 21.64
C LYS A 141 1.48 -29.70 23.01
N THR A 142 1.80 -30.77 23.75
CA THR A 142 1.13 -31.14 25.00
C THR A 142 1.88 -30.66 26.25
N ASP A 143 3.19 -30.43 26.14
CA ASP A 143 4.03 -29.97 27.24
C ASP A 143 3.94 -28.44 27.39
N LEU A 144 3.27 -28.00 28.46
CA LEU A 144 3.01 -26.60 28.78
C LEU A 144 4.28 -25.73 28.86
N ARG A 145 5.46 -26.34 29.08
CA ARG A 145 6.72 -25.60 29.16
C ARG A 145 7.12 -24.98 27.82
N TYR A 146 6.75 -25.58 26.67
CA TYR A 146 7.00 -24.99 25.35
C TYR A 146 6.09 -23.79 25.04
N HIS A 147 5.00 -23.61 25.78
CA HIS A 147 4.07 -22.48 25.65
C HIS A 147 4.55 -21.22 26.38
N GLN A 148 5.62 -21.33 27.18
CA GLN A 148 6.22 -20.18 27.84
C GLN A 148 6.76 -19.19 26.79
N LYS A 149 6.45 -17.91 26.97
CA LYS A 149 7.00 -16.85 26.11
C LYS A 149 8.48 -16.65 26.40
N LEU A 150 9.28 -16.65 25.35
CA LEU A 150 10.71 -16.41 25.36
C LEU A 150 11.05 -15.22 24.45
N PRO A 151 12.10 -14.46 24.77
CA PRO A 151 12.50 -13.28 24.00
C PRO A 151 13.46 -13.70 22.88
N PHE A 152 12.94 -14.00 21.69
CA PHE A 152 13.77 -14.33 20.53
C PHE A 152 14.34 -13.05 19.90
N ALA A 153 15.66 -12.97 19.79
CA ALA A 153 16.35 -11.89 19.10
C ALA A 153 16.38 -12.18 17.59
N VAL A 154 15.64 -11.37 16.83
CA VAL A 154 15.64 -11.39 15.37
C VAL A 154 16.69 -10.40 14.88
N TYR A 155 17.78 -10.91 14.33
CA TYR A 155 18.83 -10.11 13.71
C TYR A 155 18.47 -9.79 12.26
N LEU A 156 18.68 -8.54 11.88
CA LEU A 156 18.67 -8.03 10.52
C LEU A 156 20.08 -7.48 10.24
N ASN A 157 20.81 -8.13 9.33
CA ASN A 157 22.08 -7.63 8.85
C ASN A 157 21.89 -7.03 7.45
N MET A 158 22.48 -5.86 7.24
CA MET A 158 22.39 -5.09 6.01
C MET A 158 23.80 -4.79 5.51
N ASP A 159 24.19 -5.45 4.42
CA ASP A 159 25.53 -5.40 3.86
C ASP A 159 25.54 -4.85 2.43
N GLY A 160 26.66 -4.30 1.97
CA GLY A 160 26.87 -3.95 0.57
C GLY A 160 26.52 -2.50 0.24
N SER A 161 25.99 -2.23 -0.95
CA SER A 161 25.72 -0.85 -1.39
C SER A 161 24.46 -0.29 -0.72
N LEU A 162 24.52 0.93 -0.20
CA LEU A 162 23.37 1.61 0.41
C LEU A 162 22.15 1.66 -0.53
N MET A 163 22.37 1.78 -1.84
CA MET A 163 21.29 1.85 -2.83
C MET A 163 20.69 0.46 -3.15
N GLN A 164 21.42 -0.61 -2.86
CA GLN A 164 21.03 -2.00 -3.12
C GLN A 164 21.65 -2.92 -2.05
N PRO A 165 21.18 -2.81 -0.79
CA PRO A 165 21.75 -3.59 0.28
C PRO A 165 21.33 -5.05 0.16
N ILE A 166 22.20 -5.94 0.62
CA ILE A 166 21.93 -7.36 0.81
C ILE A 166 21.43 -7.52 2.24
N LEU A 167 20.20 -7.97 2.39
CA LEU A 167 19.60 -8.22 3.70
C LEU A 167 19.73 -9.70 4.04
N THR A 168 20.26 -9.98 5.24
CA THR A 168 20.29 -11.32 5.81
C THR A 168 19.69 -11.29 7.20
N PHE A 169 19.19 -12.44 7.66
CA PHE A 169 18.50 -12.54 8.94
C PHE A 169 19.06 -13.68 9.77
N ASP A 170 18.89 -13.57 11.08
CA ASP A 170 19.13 -14.66 12.02
C ASP A 170 18.09 -14.60 13.17
N ILE A 171 17.86 -15.73 13.82
CA ILE A 171 17.02 -15.81 15.02
C ILE A 171 17.84 -16.51 16.10
N VAL A 172 18.03 -15.81 17.22
CA VAL A 172 18.79 -16.30 18.36
C VAL A 172 17.91 -16.25 19.60
N LEU A 173 17.99 -17.29 20.42
CA LEU A 173 17.48 -17.25 21.78
C LEU A 173 18.62 -16.77 22.70
N PRO A 174 18.53 -15.58 23.31
CA PRO A 174 19.59 -15.06 24.17
C PRO A 174 19.93 -16.01 25.33
N GLU A 175 21.21 -16.17 25.64
CA GLU A 175 21.70 -17.13 26.64
C GLU A 175 21.11 -16.86 28.04
N GLU A 176 20.88 -15.60 28.41
CA GLU A 176 20.25 -15.27 29.69
C GLU A 176 18.82 -15.82 29.82
N SER A 177 18.17 -16.10 28.68
CA SER A 177 16.84 -16.68 28.64
C SER A 177 16.87 -18.20 28.72
N THR A 178 17.95 -18.85 28.28
CA THR A 178 18.12 -20.31 28.37
C THR A 178 18.34 -20.76 29.81
N VAL A 179 18.97 -19.94 30.65
CA VAL A 179 19.18 -20.19 32.09
C VAL A 179 17.86 -20.30 32.88
N ARG A 180 16.78 -19.69 32.37
CA ARG A 180 15.47 -19.62 33.06
C ARG A 180 14.50 -20.72 32.66
N ILE A 181 14.88 -21.56 31.70
CA ILE A 181 14.05 -22.65 31.18
C ILE A 181 14.77 -23.99 31.36
N ASP A 182 14.00 -25.07 31.19
CA ASP A 182 14.55 -26.41 31.22
C ASP A 182 15.63 -26.58 30.12
N ASN A 183 16.81 -27.06 30.49
CA ASN A 183 17.95 -27.26 29.59
C ASN A 183 17.60 -28.12 28.37
N GLN A 184 16.66 -29.06 28.51
CA GLN A 184 16.20 -29.89 27.39
C GLN A 184 15.42 -29.05 26.38
N ILE A 185 14.56 -28.15 26.85
CA ILE A 185 13.77 -27.25 25.98
C ILE A 185 14.69 -26.26 25.27
N ALA A 186 15.61 -25.64 26.02
CA ALA A 186 16.60 -24.73 25.45
C ALA A 186 17.39 -25.40 24.32
N GLY A 187 17.92 -26.61 24.57
CA GLY A 187 18.70 -27.34 23.57
C GLY A 187 17.88 -27.74 22.34
N GLN A 188 16.61 -28.08 22.49
CA GLN A 188 15.73 -28.39 21.36
C GLN A 188 15.41 -27.17 20.50
N VAL A 189 15.11 -26.03 21.15
CA VAL A 189 14.88 -24.76 20.46
C VAL A 189 16.14 -24.32 19.72
N GLU A 190 17.30 -24.39 20.36
CA GLU A 190 18.58 -24.00 19.76
C GLU A 190 18.96 -24.89 18.58
N MET A 191 18.79 -26.22 18.71
CA MET A 191 18.99 -27.16 17.61
C MET A 191 18.10 -26.81 16.41
N ARG A 192 16.83 -26.49 16.65
CA ARG A 192 15.89 -26.11 15.59
C ARG A 192 16.27 -24.78 14.94
N LEU A 193 16.65 -23.77 15.72
CA LEU A 193 17.16 -22.50 15.20
C LEU A 193 18.41 -22.72 14.34
N ASN A 194 19.34 -23.57 14.77
CA ASN A 194 20.54 -23.90 14.01
C ASN A 194 20.23 -24.62 12.68
N GLN A 195 19.20 -25.46 12.64
CA GLN A 195 18.73 -26.04 11.37
C GLN A 195 18.19 -24.98 10.43
N LEU A 196 17.37 -24.03 10.92
CA LEU A 196 16.85 -22.94 10.09
C LEU A 196 17.96 -22.09 9.47
N LYS A 197 19.10 -21.90 10.14
CA LYS A 197 20.25 -21.19 9.58
C LYS A 197 20.81 -21.85 8.31
N ALA A 198 20.65 -23.17 8.16
CA ALA A 198 21.05 -23.87 6.95
C ALA A 198 20.04 -23.72 5.80
N GLU A 199 18.84 -23.19 6.07
CA GLU A 199 17.72 -23.08 5.15
C GLU A 199 17.20 -21.62 5.08
N PRO A 200 17.88 -20.72 4.35
CA PRO A 200 17.56 -19.29 4.35
C PRO A 200 16.09 -18.95 4.01
N SER A 201 15.46 -19.73 3.13
CA SER A 201 14.05 -19.56 2.80
C SER A 201 13.13 -19.81 3.98
N GLU A 202 13.40 -20.85 4.78
CA GLU A 202 12.60 -21.16 5.97
C GLU A 202 12.89 -20.16 7.09
N LEU A 203 14.15 -19.79 7.29
CA LEU A 203 14.52 -18.74 8.24
C LEU A 203 13.79 -17.43 7.93
N ASN A 204 13.81 -16.98 6.68
CA ASN A 204 13.13 -15.76 6.26
C ASN A 204 11.62 -15.85 6.53
N LYS A 205 10.97 -16.99 6.25
CA LYS A 205 9.55 -17.20 6.56
C LYS A 205 9.28 -17.05 8.06
N GLN A 206 10.11 -17.64 8.93
CA GLN A 206 9.96 -17.51 10.37
C GLN A 206 10.14 -16.06 10.83
N VAL A 207 11.13 -15.35 10.29
CA VAL A 207 11.35 -13.93 10.57
C VAL A 207 10.12 -13.10 10.18
N PHE A 208 9.58 -13.29 8.98
CA PHE A 208 8.37 -12.59 8.56
C PHE A 208 7.17 -12.93 9.44
N ALA A 209 7.02 -14.19 9.87
CA ALA A 209 5.98 -14.57 10.82
C ALA A 209 6.14 -13.87 12.17
N LEU A 210 7.36 -13.74 12.69
CA LEU A 210 7.63 -12.99 13.92
C LEU A 210 7.33 -11.49 13.76
N LEU A 211 7.66 -10.90 12.61
CA LEU A 211 7.40 -9.48 12.35
C LEU A 211 5.91 -9.18 12.10
N LEU A 212 5.18 -10.05 11.41
CA LEU A 212 3.79 -9.80 11.08
C LEU A 212 2.83 -10.31 12.16
N LEU A 213 3.09 -11.51 12.67
CA LEU A 213 2.19 -12.24 13.57
C LEU A 213 2.67 -12.26 15.02
N ASN A 214 3.93 -11.91 15.28
CA ASN A 214 4.57 -12.06 16.59
C ASN A 214 4.51 -13.51 17.13
N ARG A 215 4.67 -14.48 16.23
CA ARG A 215 4.77 -15.91 16.54
C ARG A 215 5.47 -16.67 15.43
N PHE A 216 5.95 -17.88 15.73
CA PHE A 216 6.51 -18.78 14.72
C PHE A 216 5.40 -19.43 13.90
N ILE A 217 5.77 -20.15 12.86
CA ILE A 217 4.85 -21.01 12.10
C ILE A 217 5.47 -22.41 12.00
N SER A 218 4.66 -23.46 12.06
CA SER A 218 5.14 -24.81 11.70
C SER A 218 5.53 -24.88 10.22
N GLU A 219 6.41 -25.81 9.89
CA GLU A 219 6.74 -26.21 8.51
C GLU A 219 5.50 -26.77 7.81
N ASN A 220 4.65 -27.47 8.56
CA ASN A 220 3.40 -28.02 8.07
C ASN A 220 2.20 -27.53 8.91
N PRO A 221 1.80 -26.25 8.76
CA PRO A 221 0.66 -25.66 9.49
C PRO A 221 -0.69 -26.32 9.17
N PHE A 222 -0.69 -27.28 8.24
CA PHE A 222 -1.83 -28.03 7.77
C PHE A 222 -2.00 -29.40 8.42
N GLU A 223 -0.94 -30.01 8.96
CA GLU A 223 -1.07 -31.28 9.69
C GLU A 223 -1.43 -31.07 11.17
N SER A 224 -1.18 -29.87 11.70
CA SER A 224 -1.49 -29.50 13.09
C SER A 224 -2.85 -28.79 13.25
N ALA A 225 -3.50 -28.40 12.17
CA ALA A 225 -4.80 -27.75 12.19
C ALA A 225 -5.93 -28.78 12.00
N GLY A 226 -6.29 -29.46 13.09
CA GLY A 226 -7.66 -29.92 13.24
C GLY A 226 -8.61 -28.72 13.23
N GLY A 227 -8.99 -28.28 12.03
CA GLY A 227 -9.97 -27.24 11.79
C GLY A 227 -9.46 -25.81 12.00
N ILE A 228 -9.72 -24.96 11.00
CA ILE A 228 -9.68 -23.49 11.05
C ILE A 228 -8.27 -22.90 10.89
N LEU A 229 -7.86 -22.71 9.62
CA LEU A 229 -6.90 -21.73 9.05
C LEU A 229 -5.84 -22.38 8.13
N ASN A 230 -6.22 -22.56 6.86
CA ASN A 230 -5.31 -23.00 5.79
C ASN A 230 -4.24 -21.92 5.50
N ALA A 231 -3.01 -22.12 5.96
CA ALA A 231 -1.93 -21.13 5.83
C ALA A 231 -1.31 -21.07 4.42
N GLY A 232 -1.49 -22.07 3.58
CA GLY A 232 -1.08 -22.04 2.16
C GLY A 232 -2.04 -21.21 1.32
N THR A 233 -3.32 -21.12 1.68
CA THR A 233 -4.19 -20.04 1.18
C THR A 233 -3.75 -18.70 1.73
N LEU A 234 -3.30 -18.55 2.97
CA LEU A 234 -2.87 -17.23 3.50
C LEU A 234 -1.51 -16.75 2.95
N ALA A 235 -0.53 -17.64 2.78
CA ALA A 235 0.77 -17.32 2.19
C ALA A 235 0.66 -17.09 0.67
N ARG A 236 -0.12 -17.92 -0.04
CA ARG A 236 -0.43 -17.68 -1.46
C ARG A 236 -1.32 -16.45 -1.63
N GLN A 237 -2.34 -16.20 -0.80
CA GLN A 237 -3.12 -14.95 -0.85
C GLN A 237 -2.26 -13.74 -0.53
N SER A 238 -1.25 -13.83 0.34
CA SER A 238 -0.35 -12.71 0.63
C SER A 238 0.60 -12.43 -0.53
N VAL A 239 1.18 -13.47 -1.14
CA VAL A 239 2.03 -13.33 -2.34
C VAL A 239 1.20 -12.91 -3.55
N SER A 240 0.02 -13.50 -3.76
CA SER A 240 -0.93 -13.13 -4.81
C SER A 240 -1.45 -11.71 -4.64
N LYS A 241 -1.71 -11.25 -3.41
CA LYS A 241 -2.06 -9.83 -3.15
C LYS A 241 -0.90 -8.89 -3.41
N MET A 242 0.32 -9.22 -2.98
CA MET A 242 1.50 -8.41 -3.27
C MET A 242 1.82 -8.34 -4.77
N LEU A 243 1.71 -9.47 -5.49
CA LEU A 243 1.86 -9.51 -6.95
C LEU A 243 0.73 -8.75 -7.64
N THR A 244 -0.50 -8.89 -7.16
CA THR A 244 -1.68 -8.14 -7.64
C THR A 244 -1.51 -6.64 -7.45
N GLU A 245 -1.06 -6.19 -6.28
CA GLU A 245 -0.78 -4.78 -5.99
C GLU A 245 0.34 -4.24 -6.87
N GLN A 246 1.41 -5.02 -7.11
CA GLN A 246 2.47 -4.61 -8.03
C GLN A 246 2.02 -4.57 -9.50
N LEU A 247 1.20 -5.53 -9.94
CA LEU A 247 0.62 -5.53 -11.29
C LEU A 247 -0.35 -4.36 -11.49
N ASN A 248 -1.17 -4.05 -10.49
CA ASN A 248 -2.09 -2.90 -10.50
C ASN A 248 -1.32 -1.57 -10.49
N ASN A 249 -0.23 -1.47 -9.73
CA ASN A 249 0.61 -0.26 -9.70
C ASN A 249 1.38 -0.03 -11.01
N LEU A 250 1.82 -1.10 -11.69
CA LEU A 250 2.49 -1.03 -12.99
C LEU A 250 1.52 -0.75 -14.15
N ALA A 251 0.27 -1.20 -14.02
CA ALA A 251 -0.78 -0.98 -15.02
C ALA A 251 -1.51 0.36 -14.84
N SER A 252 -1.52 0.91 -13.62
CA SER A 252 -2.09 2.22 -13.29
C SER A 252 -1.31 3.32 -14.02
N GLY A 253 -1.94 3.92 -15.04
CA GLY A 253 -1.36 5.00 -15.84
C GLY A 253 -0.78 4.58 -17.19
N LEU A 254 -0.82 3.30 -17.56
CA LEU A 254 -0.38 2.84 -18.88
C LEU A 254 -1.34 3.30 -20.00
N ILE A 255 -2.63 3.47 -19.68
CA ILE A 255 -3.66 3.93 -20.62
C ILE A 255 -4.53 4.99 -19.92
N GLU A 256 -4.51 6.22 -20.42
CA GLU A 256 -5.28 7.33 -19.86
C GLU A 256 -6.79 7.09 -19.96
N GLY A 257 -7.49 7.15 -18.81
CA GLY A 257 -8.94 6.99 -18.73
C GLY A 257 -9.44 5.53 -18.80
N VAL A 258 -8.59 4.55 -18.48
CA VAL A 258 -8.94 3.13 -18.39
C VAL A 258 -8.34 2.53 -17.12
N ASP A 259 -9.17 1.92 -16.29
CA ASP A 259 -8.76 1.25 -15.06
C ASP A 259 -8.49 -0.24 -15.37
N LEU A 260 -7.24 -0.67 -15.17
CA LEU A 260 -6.79 -2.04 -15.34
C LEU A 260 -6.63 -2.68 -13.96
N ASN A 261 -7.37 -3.75 -13.71
CA ASN A 261 -7.34 -4.48 -12.46
C ASN A 261 -6.93 -5.94 -12.73
N PHE A 262 -5.92 -6.40 -12.00
CA PHE A 262 -5.49 -7.78 -11.95
C PHE A 262 -5.89 -8.33 -10.59
N ASP A 263 -6.27 -9.60 -10.52
CA ASP A 263 -6.61 -10.29 -9.27
C ASP A 263 -6.26 -11.77 -9.40
N ILE A 264 -5.42 -12.28 -8.51
CA ILE A 264 -4.98 -13.68 -8.52
C ILE A 264 -5.67 -14.41 -7.37
N VAL A 265 -6.55 -15.35 -7.71
CA VAL A 265 -7.32 -16.16 -6.74
C VAL A 265 -6.79 -17.58 -6.76
N SER A 266 -6.22 -18.01 -5.63
CA SER A 266 -5.88 -19.42 -5.41
C SER A 266 -6.90 -20.04 -4.47
N SER A 267 -7.52 -21.14 -4.90
CA SER A 267 -8.53 -21.90 -4.17
C SER A 267 -8.23 -23.40 -4.17
N GLU A 268 -8.86 -24.12 -3.25
CA GLU A 268 -8.78 -25.58 -3.17
C GLU A 268 -10.00 -26.18 -3.90
N ASP A 269 -9.75 -27.08 -4.86
CA ASP A 269 -10.77 -27.78 -5.64
C ASP A 269 -10.82 -29.27 -5.21
N TYR A 270 -12.03 -29.75 -4.93
CA TYR A 270 -12.30 -31.13 -4.49
C TYR A 270 -13.17 -31.91 -5.49
N THR A 271 -13.50 -31.31 -6.65
CA THR A 271 -14.44 -31.87 -7.64
C THR A 271 -13.95 -33.18 -8.28
N SER A 272 -12.64 -33.48 -8.22
CA SER A 272 -12.05 -34.74 -8.67
C SER A 272 -12.05 -35.87 -7.63
N GLY A 273 -12.55 -35.63 -6.41
CA GLY A 273 -12.50 -36.61 -5.30
C GLY A 273 -11.16 -36.65 -4.54
N SER A 274 -10.22 -35.75 -4.86
CA SER A 274 -8.97 -35.52 -4.16
C SER A 274 -8.68 -34.01 -4.12
N LEU A 275 -7.90 -33.54 -3.12
CA LEU A 275 -7.55 -32.13 -3.01
C LEU A 275 -6.62 -31.73 -4.16
N GLN A 276 -7.06 -30.79 -5.00
CA GLN A 276 -6.26 -30.17 -6.05
C GLN A 276 -6.20 -28.66 -5.84
N ASN A 277 -5.01 -28.08 -6.05
CA ASN A 277 -4.86 -26.63 -6.01
C ASN A 277 -5.33 -26.03 -7.34
N LYS A 278 -6.16 -24.99 -7.29
CA LYS A 278 -6.55 -24.19 -8.45
C LYS A 278 -6.05 -22.76 -8.29
N THR A 279 -5.41 -22.21 -9.30
CA THR A 279 -4.99 -20.80 -9.33
C THR A 279 -5.53 -20.13 -10.58
N ASP A 280 -6.35 -19.11 -10.38
CA ASP A 280 -6.99 -18.32 -11.44
C ASP A 280 -6.45 -16.89 -11.43
N LEU A 281 -6.07 -16.39 -12.59
CA LEU A 281 -5.75 -14.97 -12.82
C LEU A 281 -6.97 -14.31 -13.47
N ASN A 282 -7.61 -13.41 -12.73
CA ASN A 282 -8.67 -12.54 -13.20
C ASN A 282 -8.04 -11.24 -13.72
N VAL A 283 -8.36 -10.89 -14.96
CA VAL A 283 -7.96 -9.63 -15.58
C VAL A 283 -9.22 -8.85 -15.90
N GLY A 284 -9.36 -7.67 -15.30
CA GLY A 284 -10.47 -6.75 -15.44
C GLY A 284 -10.04 -5.45 -16.08
N LEU A 285 -10.84 -4.97 -17.02
CA LEU A 285 -10.73 -3.68 -17.67
C LEU A 285 -12.01 -2.91 -17.39
N SER A 286 -11.93 -1.73 -16.79
CA SER A 286 -13.10 -0.86 -16.63
C SER A 286 -12.85 0.56 -17.14
N LYS A 287 -13.90 1.16 -17.69
CA LYS A 287 -13.87 2.55 -18.18
C LYS A 287 -15.11 3.29 -17.73
N ARG A 288 -14.88 4.43 -17.07
CA ARG A 288 -15.92 5.40 -16.72
C ARG A 288 -16.08 6.43 -17.83
N LEU A 289 -17.33 6.65 -18.21
CA LEU A 289 -17.75 7.52 -19.30
C LEU A 289 -18.92 8.38 -18.81
N LEU A 290 -19.21 9.47 -19.53
CA LEU A 290 -20.35 10.35 -19.27
C LEU A 290 -20.35 10.96 -17.85
N ASN A 291 -19.22 11.51 -17.41
CA ASN A 291 -19.03 12.05 -16.04
C ASN A 291 -19.39 11.01 -14.97
N ASP A 292 -18.75 9.85 -15.05
CA ASP A 292 -18.93 8.71 -14.14
C ASP A 292 -20.33 8.08 -14.11
N ARG A 293 -21.19 8.43 -15.09
CA ARG A 293 -22.55 7.88 -15.17
C ARG A 293 -22.64 6.55 -15.91
N LEU A 294 -21.68 6.25 -16.79
CA LEU A 294 -21.62 4.98 -17.52
C LEU A 294 -20.32 4.27 -17.15
N ASN A 295 -20.43 3.10 -16.54
CA ASN A 295 -19.30 2.23 -16.25
C ASN A 295 -19.39 0.99 -17.14
N VAL A 296 -18.36 0.73 -17.93
CA VAL A 296 -18.24 -0.47 -18.77
C VAL A 296 -17.06 -1.27 -18.24
N SER A 297 -17.30 -2.52 -17.88
CA SER A 297 -16.28 -3.42 -17.35
C SER A 297 -16.25 -4.74 -18.13
N ILE A 298 -15.05 -5.19 -18.46
CA ILE A 298 -14.77 -6.44 -19.18
C ILE A 298 -13.80 -7.25 -18.33
N GLY A 299 -14.12 -8.49 -18.02
CA GLY A 299 -13.28 -9.39 -17.24
C GLY A 299 -12.96 -10.68 -18.00
N THR A 300 -11.77 -11.22 -17.81
CA THR A 300 -11.37 -12.54 -18.32
C THR A 300 -10.66 -13.30 -17.22
N ASN A 301 -10.94 -14.58 -17.08
CA ASN A 301 -10.34 -15.44 -16.07
C ASN A 301 -9.42 -16.45 -16.77
N PHE A 302 -8.18 -16.57 -16.32
CA PHE A 302 -7.16 -17.47 -16.85
C PHE A 302 -6.80 -18.52 -15.81
N GLU A 303 -7.02 -19.80 -16.12
CA GLU A 303 -6.64 -20.90 -15.25
C GLU A 303 -5.13 -21.19 -15.40
N LEU A 304 -4.37 -20.82 -14.37
CA LEU A 304 -2.91 -20.94 -14.32
C LEU A 304 -2.45 -22.30 -13.77
N GLU A 305 -3.19 -22.88 -12.83
CA GLU A 305 -2.90 -24.15 -12.17
C GLU A 305 -4.20 -24.93 -11.90
N GLY A 306 -4.19 -26.26 -12.10
CA GLY A 306 -5.35 -27.16 -11.93
C GLY A 306 -5.41 -28.24 -13.01
N ALA A 307 -6.15 -29.34 -12.78
CA ALA A 307 -6.31 -30.42 -13.76
C ALA A 307 -7.05 -29.92 -15.00
N ARG A 308 -6.33 -29.65 -16.10
CA ARG A 308 -6.93 -29.39 -17.41
C ARG A 308 -7.56 -30.68 -17.93
N GLN A 309 -8.85 -30.90 -17.69
CA GLN A 309 -9.57 -31.99 -18.33
C GLN A 309 -9.74 -31.64 -19.81
N SER A 310 -8.98 -32.35 -20.63
CA SER A 310 -9.03 -32.36 -22.09
C SER A 310 -10.37 -32.93 -22.58
N ASN A 311 -11.44 -32.16 -22.47
CA ASN A 311 -12.71 -32.39 -23.16
C ASN A 311 -13.05 -31.17 -24.01
N GLU A 312 -12.12 -30.78 -24.88
CA GLU A 312 -12.44 -29.96 -26.06
C GLU A 312 -11.91 -30.66 -27.31
N THR A 313 -12.62 -31.70 -27.75
CA THR A 313 -12.58 -32.14 -29.14
C THR A 313 -13.31 -31.11 -29.99
N GLY A 314 -12.61 -30.09 -30.46
CA GLY A 314 -13.16 -29.16 -31.45
C GLY A 314 -12.44 -27.82 -31.55
N ALA A 315 -11.40 -27.77 -32.39
CA ALA A 315 -10.76 -26.56 -32.93
C ALA A 315 -10.07 -25.61 -31.94
N GLY A 316 -8.79 -25.91 -31.69
CA GLY A 316 -7.69 -24.97 -31.38
C GLY A 316 -8.04 -23.58 -30.83
N GLY A 317 -7.98 -23.45 -29.51
CA GLY A 317 -7.93 -22.16 -28.81
C GLY A 317 -8.72 -22.24 -27.52
N SER A 318 -8.04 -22.13 -26.38
CA SER A 318 -8.67 -21.88 -25.07
C SER A 318 -9.75 -20.82 -25.22
N SER A 319 -11.03 -21.21 -25.16
CA SER A 319 -12.16 -20.32 -25.37
C SER A 319 -12.35 -19.42 -24.15
N ILE A 320 -11.48 -18.42 -24.03
CA ILE A 320 -11.57 -17.32 -23.07
C ILE A 320 -12.81 -16.51 -23.46
N SER A 321 -13.94 -16.80 -22.84
CA SER A 321 -15.17 -16.03 -23.01
C SER A 321 -15.19 -14.87 -22.01
N PRO A 322 -15.18 -13.61 -22.45
CA PRO A 322 -15.11 -12.47 -21.55
C PRO A 322 -16.43 -12.24 -20.81
N ASN A 323 -16.32 -11.94 -19.53
CA ASN A 323 -17.37 -11.39 -18.68
C ASN A 323 -17.58 -9.92 -19.03
N LEU A 324 -18.82 -9.49 -19.16
CA LEU A 324 -19.18 -8.11 -19.51
C LEU A 324 -20.13 -7.57 -18.46
N ASN A 325 -19.88 -6.36 -17.96
CA ASN A 325 -20.79 -5.63 -17.08
C ASN A 325 -20.90 -4.19 -17.56
N ILE A 326 -22.12 -3.72 -17.76
CA ILE A 326 -22.43 -2.35 -18.18
C ILE A 326 -23.40 -1.76 -17.16
N GLU A 327 -23.01 -0.65 -16.57
CA GLU A 327 -23.73 0.02 -15.49
C GLU A 327 -24.00 1.47 -15.87
N TYR A 328 -25.27 1.89 -15.78
CA TYR A 328 -25.68 3.25 -16.10
C TYR A 328 -26.47 3.88 -14.96
N PHE A 329 -25.91 4.93 -14.36
CA PHE A 329 -26.54 5.72 -13.31
C PHE A 329 -27.55 6.70 -13.90
N LEU A 330 -28.83 6.40 -13.66
CA LEU A 330 -29.97 7.21 -14.11
C LEU A 330 -30.08 8.51 -13.30
N SER A 331 -29.64 8.50 -12.04
CA SER A 331 -29.62 9.69 -11.18
C SER A 331 -28.21 10.02 -10.68
N GLN A 332 -27.95 11.32 -10.49
CA GLN A 332 -26.66 11.81 -9.97
C GLN A 332 -26.39 11.40 -8.52
N ASP A 333 -27.45 11.07 -7.77
CA ASP A 333 -27.36 10.58 -6.39
C ASP A 333 -27.20 9.05 -6.30
N GLY A 334 -27.02 8.35 -7.44
CA GLY A 334 -26.75 6.91 -7.48
C GLY A 334 -27.93 6.01 -7.13
N LYS A 335 -29.11 6.58 -6.82
CA LYS A 335 -30.28 5.80 -6.36
C LYS A 335 -30.87 4.88 -7.41
N TYR A 336 -30.72 5.20 -8.69
CA TYR A 336 -31.29 4.44 -9.79
C TYR A 336 -30.18 4.00 -10.74
N LEU A 337 -29.98 2.68 -10.86
CA LEU A 337 -28.93 2.07 -11.67
C LEU A 337 -29.53 1.03 -12.61
N LEU A 338 -29.21 1.14 -13.90
CA LEU A 338 -29.42 0.07 -14.86
C LEU A 338 -28.15 -0.75 -14.98
N ARG A 339 -28.26 -2.07 -14.93
CA ARG A 339 -27.14 -3.00 -15.10
C ARG A 339 -27.48 -4.00 -16.20
N ALA A 340 -26.56 -4.21 -17.13
CA ALA A 340 -26.59 -5.31 -18.07
C ALA A 340 -25.31 -6.12 -17.90
N TYR A 341 -25.43 -7.43 -17.78
CA TYR A 341 -24.28 -8.29 -17.54
C TYR A 341 -24.34 -9.57 -18.38
N ARG A 342 -23.15 -10.07 -18.69
CA ARG A 342 -22.91 -11.41 -19.21
C ARG A 342 -21.80 -12.01 -18.38
N ARG A 343 -22.09 -13.08 -17.65
CA ARG A 343 -21.11 -13.84 -16.88
C ARG A 343 -20.99 -15.24 -17.44
N ASN A 344 -19.76 -15.72 -17.53
CA ASN A 344 -19.42 -17.10 -17.86
C ASN A 344 -18.81 -17.72 -16.62
N GLU A 345 -19.53 -18.65 -15.99
CA GLU A 345 -19.14 -19.26 -14.73
C GLU A 345 -19.05 -20.78 -14.90
N TYR A 346 -18.05 -21.41 -14.29
CA TYR A 346 -17.86 -22.86 -14.36
C TYR A 346 -18.72 -23.55 -13.31
N GLU A 347 -19.72 -24.31 -13.74
CA GLU A 347 -20.69 -25.01 -12.89
C GLU A 347 -20.40 -26.54 -12.83
N GLY A 348 -19.11 -26.88 -12.63
CA GLY A 348 -18.68 -28.25 -12.32
C GLY A 348 -18.51 -29.21 -13.51
N VAL A 349 -18.21 -30.48 -13.20
CA VAL A 349 -17.78 -31.52 -14.17
C VAL A 349 -18.90 -31.94 -15.14
N ILE A 350 -20.18 -31.72 -14.78
CA ILE A 350 -21.34 -32.13 -15.58
C ILE A 350 -21.79 -31.03 -16.54
N ASP A 351 -21.95 -29.78 -16.04
CA ASP A 351 -22.51 -28.67 -16.82
C ASP A 351 -21.43 -27.78 -17.46
N GLY A 352 -20.18 -27.81 -16.97
CA GLY A 352 -19.07 -27.07 -17.57
C GLY A 352 -19.25 -25.55 -17.45
N TYR A 353 -18.83 -24.80 -18.47
CA TYR A 353 -18.99 -23.34 -18.49
C TYR A 353 -20.41 -22.94 -18.90
N VAL A 354 -21.12 -22.24 -18.01
CA VAL A 354 -22.48 -21.73 -18.22
C VAL A 354 -22.45 -20.22 -18.43
N VAL A 355 -23.01 -19.75 -19.55
CA VAL A 355 -23.14 -18.33 -19.87
C VAL A 355 -24.51 -17.82 -19.42
N GLU A 356 -24.52 -16.95 -18.41
CA GLU A 356 -25.70 -16.22 -17.98
C GLU A 356 -25.64 -14.78 -18.49
N THR A 357 -26.73 -14.34 -19.14
CA THR A 357 -26.88 -12.94 -19.57
C THR A 357 -28.16 -12.36 -18.99
N GLY A 358 -28.08 -11.18 -18.40
CA GLY A 358 -29.19 -10.55 -17.71
C GLY A 358 -29.19 -9.02 -17.83
N ILE A 359 -30.36 -8.43 -17.64
CA ILE A 359 -30.55 -6.99 -17.48
C ILE A 359 -31.32 -6.78 -16.18
N GLY A 360 -30.82 -5.89 -15.33
CA GLY A 360 -31.37 -5.58 -14.02
C GLY A 360 -31.51 -4.07 -13.80
N PHE A 361 -32.42 -3.72 -12.90
CA PHE A 361 -32.60 -2.37 -12.40
C PHE A 361 -32.43 -2.40 -10.89
N VAL A 362 -31.54 -1.55 -10.37
CA VAL A 362 -31.19 -1.46 -8.96
C VAL A 362 -31.68 -0.13 -8.41
N LEU A 363 -32.41 -0.19 -7.30
CA LEU A 363 -32.89 0.96 -6.55
C LEU A 363 -32.29 0.94 -5.15
N SER A 364 -31.40 1.89 -4.87
CA SER A 364 -30.80 2.07 -3.54
C SER A 364 -31.54 3.17 -2.78
N VAL A 365 -32.10 2.83 -1.63
CA VAL A 365 -32.86 3.76 -0.76
C VAL A 365 -32.43 3.58 0.68
N ASP A 366 -31.94 4.65 1.29
CA ASP A 366 -31.70 4.71 2.73
C ASP A 366 -33.00 5.07 3.48
N TYR A 367 -33.33 4.30 4.52
CA TYR A 367 -34.52 4.51 5.35
C TYR A 367 -34.27 4.06 6.79
N ASP A 368 -34.88 4.77 7.75
CA ASP A 368 -34.83 4.41 9.17
C ASP A 368 -36.02 3.51 9.57
N GLN A 369 -37.15 3.62 8.85
CA GLN A 369 -38.33 2.77 9.04
C GLN A 369 -38.92 2.36 7.68
N PHE A 370 -39.16 1.05 7.48
CA PHE A 370 -39.64 0.46 6.22
C PHE A 370 -40.96 1.11 5.69
N LYS A 371 -41.78 1.64 6.60
CA LYS A 371 -43.06 2.30 6.30
C LYS A 371 -42.89 3.63 5.55
N GLU A 372 -41.75 4.29 5.70
CA GLU A 372 -41.47 5.60 5.07
C GLU A 372 -41.22 5.52 3.56
N ILE A 373 -40.76 4.37 3.07
CA ILE A 373 -40.47 4.13 1.64
C ILE A 373 -41.74 4.30 0.80
N PHE A 374 -42.90 3.85 1.31
CA PHE A 374 -44.18 3.93 0.61
C PHE A 374 -45.01 5.19 0.94
N GLU A 375 -44.72 5.88 2.06
CA GLU A 375 -45.50 7.05 2.51
C GLU A 375 -45.01 8.41 1.96
N ARG A 376 -43.79 8.48 1.40
CA ARG A 376 -43.22 9.74 0.85
C ARG A 376 -44.04 10.38 -0.29
N ARG A 377 -44.90 9.65 -1.01
CA ARG A 377 -45.82 10.26 -1.99
C ARG A 377 -46.99 11.03 -1.36
N LYS A 378 -47.41 10.71 -0.13
CA LYS A 378 -48.50 11.42 0.58
C LYS A 378 -48.01 12.66 1.32
N ILE A 379 -46.83 12.60 1.94
CA ILE A 379 -46.27 13.72 2.72
C ILE A 379 -45.88 14.89 1.80
N ARG A 380 -45.30 14.59 0.62
CA ARG A 380 -44.96 15.62 -0.37
C ARG A 380 -46.19 16.32 -0.99
N ARG A 381 -47.35 15.65 -1.05
CA ARG A 381 -48.62 16.26 -1.48
C ARG A 381 -49.28 17.12 -0.39
N LYS A 382 -49.08 16.81 0.89
CA LYS A 382 -49.52 17.67 2.01
C LYS A 382 -48.66 18.93 2.13
N ALA A 383 -47.34 18.80 2.05
CA ALA A 383 -46.42 19.95 2.14
C ALA A 383 -46.62 20.97 1.00
N THR A 384 -46.97 20.53 -0.22
CA THR A 384 -47.26 21.44 -1.35
C THR A 384 -48.66 22.07 -1.25
N LYS A 385 -49.62 21.41 -0.59
CA LYS A 385 -50.94 22.01 -0.30
C LYS A 385 -50.85 23.02 0.84
N GLU A 386 -50.12 22.71 1.90
CA GLU A 386 -49.91 23.60 3.05
C GLU A 386 -49.11 24.85 2.66
N ARG A 387 -48.09 24.75 1.78
CA ARG A 387 -47.42 25.94 1.22
C ARG A 387 -48.36 26.85 0.42
N LYS A 388 -49.27 26.27 -0.38
CA LYS A 388 -50.26 27.04 -1.16
C LYS A 388 -51.35 27.69 -0.28
N GLU A 389 -51.62 27.15 0.91
CA GLU A 389 -52.54 27.76 1.87
C GLU A 389 -51.88 28.85 2.71
N MET A 390 -50.59 28.70 3.06
CA MET A 390 -49.81 29.74 3.74
C MET A 390 -49.55 30.97 2.87
N ASP A 391 -49.38 30.81 1.55
CA ASP A 391 -49.28 31.94 0.62
C ASP A 391 -50.61 32.71 0.43
N LYS A 392 -51.75 32.11 0.83
CA LYS A 392 -53.08 32.70 0.68
C LYS A 392 -53.50 33.59 1.86
N TYR A 393 -52.79 33.50 2.99
CA TYR A 393 -53.13 34.19 4.25
C TYR A 393 -52.13 35.29 4.65
N ASN A 394 -51.03 35.47 3.90
CA ASN A 394 -50.06 36.54 4.14
C ASN A 394 -50.34 37.75 3.24
N VAL A 395 -51.27 38.60 3.67
CA VAL A 395 -51.37 39.99 3.16
C VAL A 395 -50.24 40.79 3.83
N PRO A 396 -49.33 41.45 3.08
CA PRO A 396 -48.29 42.28 3.67
C PRO A 396 -48.89 43.52 4.35
N PRO A 397 -48.38 43.98 5.52
CA PRO A 397 -48.82 45.24 6.11
C PRO A 397 -48.39 46.43 5.25
N GLU A 398 -49.26 47.44 5.21
CA GLU A 398 -49.09 48.73 4.52
C GLU A 398 -47.74 49.39 4.87
N LYS A 399 -47.02 49.84 3.83
CA LYS A 399 -45.84 50.70 3.98
C LYS A 399 -46.28 52.13 4.29
N PRO A 400 -45.69 52.84 5.27
CA PRO A 400 -45.90 54.28 5.40
C PRO A 400 -45.28 55.02 4.21
N ALA A 401 -46.02 56.01 3.71
CA ALA A 401 -45.73 56.78 2.52
C ALA A 401 -44.48 57.65 2.66
N ASN A 402 -43.60 57.61 1.65
CA ASN A 402 -42.58 58.65 1.42
C ASN A 402 -43.06 59.62 0.32
N PRO A 403 -42.81 60.94 0.44
CA PRO A 403 -43.28 61.95 -0.52
C PRO A 403 -42.56 61.88 -1.88
N PRO A 404 -43.12 62.52 -2.94
CA PRO A 404 -42.87 62.12 -4.33
C PRO A 404 -41.58 62.71 -4.94
N MET A 405 -41.01 61.93 -5.86
CA MET A 405 -39.99 62.36 -6.83
C MET A 405 -40.51 63.48 -7.73
N LYS A 406 -39.64 64.43 -8.07
CA LYS A 406 -39.73 65.19 -9.33
C LYS A 406 -38.46 65.02 -10.14
N GLN A 407 -38.72 64.80 -11.43
CA GLN A 407 -37.82 64.61 -12.57
C GLN A 407 -36.67 65.60 -12.64
N LYS A 408 -35.56 65.15 -13.23
CA LYS A 408 -34.72 66.01 -14.06
C LYS A 408 -34.40 65.32 -15.37
N GLU A 409 -35.04 65.85 -16.42
CA GLU A 409 -34.56 65.86 -17.80
C GLU A 409 -33.23 66.62 -17.92
N ASP A 410 -32.56 66.30 -19.03
CA ASP A 410 -31.33 66.85 -19.58
C ASP A 410 -31.24 68.38 -19.60
N LEU A 411 -30.01 68.91 -19.55
CA LEU A 411 -29.47 69.96 -20.44
C LEU A 411 -28.02 70.32 -20.08
N ASP A 412 -27.11 69.95 -20.99
CA ASP A 412 -25.90 70.58 -21.55
C ASP A 412 -24.99 71.61 -20.80
N PRO A 413 -23.72 71.76 -21.26
CA PRO A 413 -22.56 72.22 -20.47
C PRO A 413 -22.15 73.67 -20.75
N ALA A 414 -21.41 74.31 -19.82
CA ALA A 414 -20.47 75.40 -20.13
C ALA A 414 -19.68 75.91 -18.91
N PHE A 415 -18.36 76.04 -19.12
CA PHE A 415 -17.43 77.08 -18.64
C PHE A 415 -17.02 77.10 -17.15
N ILE A 416 -15.74 76.78 -16.87
CA ILE A 416 -14.59 77.70 -16.61
C ILE A 416 -14.81 78.60 -15.37
N ASP A 417 -14.04 78.41 -14.30
CA ASP A 417 -12.89 79.27 -13.99
C ASP A 417 -12.13 78.81 -12.72
N THR A 418 -10.84 79.08 -12.80
CA THR A 418 -9.71 79.00 -11.88
C THR A 418 -9.99 79.22 -10.38
N SER A 419 -9.20 78.55 -9.53
CA SER A 419 -8.23 79.21 -8.64
C SER A 419 -7.57 78.27 -7.61
N ARG A 420 -6.24 78.16 -7.74
CA ARG A 420 -5.18 78.29 -6.71
C ARG A 420 -5.14 77.43 -5.43
N LYS A 421 -3.85 77.21 -5.08
CA LYS A 421 -3.21 76.69 -3.85
C LYS A 421 -3.16 75.16 -3.79
N ARG A 422 -2.03 74.48 -3.96
CA ARG A 422 -0.61 74.73 -3.56
C ARG A 422 -0.45 75.04 -2.07
N GLU A 423 -0.06 74.01 -1.34
CA GLU A 423 0.83 73.90 -0.16
C GLU A 423 0.62 72.44 0.30
N ASP A 424 1.52 71.50 -0.01
CA ASP A 424 2.86 71.25 0.57
C ASP A 424 2.81 70.81 2.05
N GLU A 425 3.70 69.86 2.36
CA GLU A 425 4.10 69.31 3.67
C GLU A 425 3.16 68.22 4.24
N GLU A 426 3.61 67.02 4.59
CA GLU A 426 4.96 66.44 4.76
C GLU A 426 4.87 64.91 4.66
#